data_AF-A0A915LHU8-F1
#
_entry.id   AF-A0A915LHU8-F1
#
_cell.length_a   1.000
_cell.length_b   1.000
_cell.length_c   1.000
_cell.angle_alpha   90.00
_cell.angle_beta   90.00
_cell.angle_gamma   90.00
#
_symmetry.space_group_name_H-M   'P 1'
#
loop_
_entity.id
_entity.type
_entity.pdbx_description
1 polymer ?
#
loop_
_entity_poly.entity_id
_entity_poly.type
_entity_poly.pdbx_seq_one_letter_code
_entity_poly.pdbx_strand_id
1 'polypeptide(L)'
;MCMVAQEQLYTFIAFGPPQFRHLINLWWAKPFCWLFGRLNICVSMAFAFLTFGLVKKEIWITVVPRVIQPLKSMYLYGYIIYFLVWPTFFAFILWPLTKKPKPRGYRDLSYNALRSMTIIIYNTKLNDQIIVKNSGFELNRKDFMTIFWEEWLNDEVINIYASLIADRSNNNNDLPKVYAFNSFFYSTLSSNGYDRVRRWTKNKDIFENQIIIVPIHLSIHWCLVVIDLEERKMDYYDSLHQDNFECLELLQEYLINESMDKRQIPLDMNGWQFNFLRNIPPQRNLSDCGVFSCLFAEFASRRAPITFTQEHIPYFRERIAYQILRKELSV
;
A
#
# COMPACT_ATOMS: atom_id res chain seq x y z
N MET A 1 -17.96 21.15 18.34
CA MET A 1 -18.27 19.88 19.03
C MET A 1 -18.73 18.84 18.02
N CYS A 2 -19.90 18.97 17.39
CA CYS A 2 -20.45 17.94 16.51
C CYS A 2 -19.55 17.55 15.32
N MET A 3 -18.97 18.53 14.61
CA MET A 3 -18.06 18.22 13.49
C MET A 3 -16.78 17.50 13.95
N VAL A 4 -16.23 17.89 15.12
CA VAL A 4 -15.03 17.26 15.69
C VAL A 4 -15.32 15.83 16.15
N ALA A 5 -16.45 15.58 16.82
CA ALA A 5 -16.85 14.23 17.22
C ALA A 5 -17.09 13.32 16.01
N GLN A 6 -17.69 13.86 14.95
CA GLN A 6 -17.89 13.16 13.69
C GLN A 6 -16.56 12.85 12.99
N GLU A 7 -15.64 13.82 12.89
CA GLU A 7 -14.29 13.61 12.36
C GLU A 7 -13.49 12.58 13.17
N GLN A 8 -13.56 12.64 14.50
CA GLN A 8 -12.90 11.69 15.40
C GLN A 8 -13.45 10.26 15.24
N LEU A 9 -14.76 10.12 15.08
CA LEU A 9 -15.39 8.83 14.77
C LEU A 9 -14.91 8.28 13.42
N TYR A 10 -14.90 9.11 12.36
CA TYR A 10 -14.41 8.66 11.05
C TYR A 10 -12.91 8.37 11.05
N THR A 11 -12.13 9.11 11.84
CA THR A 11 -10.70 8.85 12.04
C THR A 11 -10.50 7.50 12.74
N PHE A 12 -11.29 7.20 13.77
CA PHE A 12 -11.24 5.89 14.43
C PHE A 12 -11.71 4.75 13.52
N ILE A 13 -12.70 4.99 12.65
CA ILE A 13 -13.13 4.03 11.63
C ILE A 13 -12.02 3.80 10.60
N ALA A 14 -11.33 4.87 10.16
CA ALA A 14 -10.28 4.80 9.15
C ALA A 14 -8.95 4.23 9.66
N PHE A 15 -8.65 4.43 10.95
CA PHE A 15 -7.38 4.05 11.57
C PHE A 15 -7.50 2.96 12.65
N GLY A 16 -8.71 2.44 12.91
CA GLY A 16 -8.95 1.38 13.89
C GLY A 16 -8.30 0.04 13.52
N PRO A 17 -8.35 -0.98 14.39
CA PRO A 17 -7.78 -2.31 14.12
C PRO A 17 -8.33 -2.91 12.81
N PRO A 18 -7.51 -3.68 12.04
CA PRO A 18 -7.92 -4.25 10.74
C PRO A 18 -9.23 -5.06 10.81
N GLN A 19 -9.39 -5.84 11.88
CA GLN A 19 -10.61 -6.63 12.15
C GLN A 19 -11.87 -5.75 12.27
N PHE A 20 -11.72 -4.57 12.86
CA PHE A 20 -12.80 -3.60 13.04
C PHE A 20 -13.13 -2.87 11.73
N ARG A 21 -12.11 -2.53 10.92
CA ARG A 21 -12.30 -1.91 9.60
C ARG A 21 -13.01 -2.85 8.62
N HIS A 22 -12.59 -4.12 8.61
CA HIS A 22 -13.25 -5.15 7.81
C HIS A 22 -14.74 -5.25 8.18
N LEU A 23 -15.06 -5.32 9.48
CA LEU A 23 -16.44 -5.36 9.97
C LEU A 23 -17.27 -4.13 9.54
N ILE A 24 -16.69 -2.93 9.60
CA ILE A 24 -17.37 -1.68 9.23
C ILE A 24 -17.57 -1.52 7.71
N ASN A 25 -16.67 -2.06 6.90
CA ASN A 25 -16.76 -1.98 5.44
C ASN A 25 -17.82 -2.92 4.84
N LEU A 26 -18.32 -3.89 5.60
CA LEU A 26 -19.42 -4.76 5.17
C LEU A 26 -20.67 -3.95 4.81
N TRP A 27 -21.32 -4.30 3.72
CA TRP A 27 -22.49 -3.56 3.20
C TRP A 27 -23.62 -3.41 4.24
N TRP A 28 -23.81 -4.43 5.08
CA TRP A 28 -24.81 -4.41 6.16
C TRP A 28 -24.40 -3.57 7.37
N ALA A 29 -23.11 -3.26 7.57
CA ALA A 29 -22.61 -2.44 8.67
C ALA A 29 -22.71 -0.93 8.40
N LYS A 30 -22.76 -0.53 7.13
CA LYS A 30 -22.92 0.88 6.68
C LYS A 30 -24.13 1.61 7.29
N PRO A 31 -25.35 1.04 7.35
CA PRO A 31 -26.49 1.69 8.01
C PRO A 31 -26.26 1.92 9.51
N PHE A 32 -25.56 1.01 10.20
CA PHE A 32 -25.23 1.18 11.62
C PHE A 32 -24.17 2.25 11.85
N CYS A 33 -23.15 2.32 11.00
CA CYS A 33 -22.14 3.37 11.06
C CYS A 33 -22.75 4.74 10.79
N TRP A 34 -23.66 4.83 9.83
CA TRP A 34 -24.44 6.04 9.58
C TRP A 34 -25.31 6.43 10.78
N LEU A 35 -26.02 5.47 11.39
CA LEU A 35 -26.85 5.70 12.56
C LEU A 35 -26.03 6.15 13.77
N PHE A 36 -24.89 5.51 14.02
CA PHE A 36 -23.98 5.86 15.11
C PHE A 36 -23.36 7.25 14.88
N GLY A 37 -23.01 7.59 13.64
CA GLY A 37 -22.59 8.94 13.27
C GLY A 37 -23.68 9.99 13.54
N ARG A 38 -24.92 9.71 13.15
CA ARG A 38 -26.09 10.57 13.43
C ARG A 38 -26.32 10.74 14.93
N LEU A 39 -26.22 9.66 15.69
CA LEU A 39 -26.45 9.67 17.14
C LEU A 39 -25.36 10.49 17.86
N ASN A 40 -24.09 10.34 17.46
CA ASN A 40 -23.00 11.17 17.97
C ASN A 40 -23.19 12.66 17.66
N ILE A 41 -23.62 13.01 16.45
CA ILE A 41 -23.95 14.39 16.08
C ILE A 41 -25.09 14.93 16.94
N CYS A 42 -26.18 14.17 17.08
CA CYS A 42 -27.35 14.59 17.85
C CYS A 42 -27.02 14.77 19.34
N VAL A 43 -26.29 13.84 19.95
CA VAL A 43 -25.87 13.92 21.37
C VAL A 43 -24.91 15.09 21.59
N SER A 44 -23.92 15.26 20.70
CA SER A 44 -22.99 16.40 20.77
C SER A 44 -23.70 17.74 20.59
N MET A 45 -24.71 17.78 19.70
CA MET A 45 -25.50 18.97 19.44
C MET A 45 -26.41 19.30 20.62
N ALA A 46 -27.11 18.30 21.18
CA ALA A 46 -27.93 18.47 22.37
C ALA A 46 -27.10 18.96 23.56
N PHE A 47 -25.91 18.40 23.77
CA PHE A 47 -25.00 18.85 24.81
C PHE A 47 -24.57 20.31 24.59
N ALA A 48 -24.17 20.67 23.37
CA ALA A 48 -23.82 22.05 23.03
C ALA A 48 -25.01 23.03 23.23
N PHE A 49 -26.21 22.67 22.78
CA PHE A 49 -27.41 23.50 22.96
C PHE A 49 -27.79 23.68 24.42
N LEU A 50 -27.74 22.62 25.23
CA LEU A 50 -28.00 22.71 26.68
C LEU A 50 -26.99 23.64 27.35
N THR A 51 -25.73 23.61 26.92
CA THR A 51 -24.71 24.50 27.48
C THR A 51 -24.91 25.97 27.08
N PHE A 52 -25.24 26.28 25.82
CA PHE A 52 -25.50 27.65 25.37
C PHE A 52 -26.84 28.20 25.90
N GLY A 53 -27.87 27.36 26.00
CA GLY A 53 -29.18 27.73 26.53
C GLY A 53 -29.13 28.08 28.01
N LEU A 54 -28.29 27.40 28.79
CA LEU A 54 -28.09 27.68 30.23
C LEU A 54 -27.17 28.88 30.49
N VAL A 55 -26.25 29.20 29.59
CA VAL A 55 -25.47 30.46 29.63
C VAL A 55 -26.39 31.69 29.53
N LYS A 56 -27.58 31.54 28.92
CA LYS A 56 -28.50 32.66 28.67
C LYS A 56 -29.57 32.89 29.75
N LYS A 57 -29.73 32.00 30.74
CA LYS A 57 -30.87 32.07 31.68
C LYS A 57 -30.45 32.09 33.16
N GLU A 58 -29.83 33.20 33.59
CA GLU A 58 -29.75 33.65 35.01
C GLU A 58 -28.54 33.26 35.89
N ILE A 59 -27.58 32.42 35.47
CA ILE A 59 -26.47 32.00 36.38
C ILE A 59 -25.11 32.68 36.10
N TRP A 60 -24.95 33.43 35.00
CA TRP A 60 -23.67 34.09 34.66
C TRP A 60 -23.67 35.62 34.82
N ILE A 61 -24.84 36.25 34.96
CA ILE A 61 -24.98 37.71 35.14
C ILE A 61 -25.86 37.96 36.37
N THR A 62 -25.40 37.55 37.53
CA THR A 62 -25.78 38.24 38.77
C THR A 62 -24.49 38.74 39.39
N VAL A 63 -24.17 40.00 39.08
CA VAL A 63 -23.18 40.77 39.81
C VAL A 63 -23.76 40.99 41.22
N VAL A 64 -23.48 40.06 42.12
CA VAL A 64 -23.49 40.35 43.55
C VAL A 64 -22.06 40.75 43.91
N PRO A 65 -21.81 41.99 44.33
CA PRO A 65 -20.46 42.40 44.67
C PRO A 65 -20.03 41.67 45.94
N ARG A 66 -18.96 40.87 45.83
CA ARG A 66 -18.12 40.27 46.91
C ARG A 66 -18.28 38.79 47.28
N VAL A 67 -18.87 37.91 46.46
CA VAL A 67 -18.66 36.46 46.63
C VAL A 67 -18.45 35.79 45.27
N ILE A 68 -17.24 35.30 45.01
CA ILE A 68 -16.96 34.41 43.88
C ILE A 68 -17.69 33.10 44.18
N GLN A 69 -18.85 32.88 43.56
CA GLN A 69 -19.53 31.59 43.67
C GLN A 69 -18.79 30.57 42.78
N PRO A 70 -18.41 29.40 43.31
CA PRO A 70 -17.70 28.40 42.52
C PRO A 70 -18.60 27.89 41.40
N LEU A 71 -18.02 27.72 40.21
CA LEU A 71 -18.61 27.18 39.00
C LEU A 71 -19.47 25.91 39.27
N LYS A 72 -20.74 26.09 39.62
CA LYS A 72 -21.73 25.02 39.86
C LYS A 72 -22.43 24.52 38.60
N SER A 73 -21.89 24.82 37.43
CA SER A 73 -22.41 24.25 36.20
C SER A 73 -21.74 22.89 35.98
N MET A 74 -22.46 21.78 36.21
CA MET A 74 -22.03 20.44 35.81
C MET A 74 -21.55 20.39 34.35
N TYR A 75 -22.04 21.32 33.52
CA TYR A 75 -21.68 21.49 32.12
C TYR A 75 -20.26 22.06 31.91
N LEU A 76 -19.68 22.81 32.86
CA LEU A 76 -18.26 23.22 32.78
C LEU A 76 -17.35 22.00 32.77
N TYR A 77 -17.63 21.01 33.63
CA TYR A 77 -16.86 19.77 33.66
C TYR A 77 -16.96 19.03 32.33
N GLY A 78 -18.12 19.02 31.68
CA GLY A 78 -18.26 18.48 30.33
C GLY A 78 -17.50 19.26 29.26
N TYR A 79 -17.35 20.59 29.39
CA TYR A 79 -16.46 21.38 28.54
C TYR A 79 -14.98 21.03 28.74
N ILE A 80 -14.53 20.96 30.00
CA ILE A 80 -13.15 20.56 30.33
C ILE A 80 -12.88 19.16 29.79
N ILE A 81 -13.80 18.22 30.00
CA ILE A 81 -13.69 16.87 29.47
C ILE A 81 -13.64 16.89 27.94
N TYR A 82 -14.54 17.60 27.25
CA TYR A 82 -14.61 17.53 25.79
C TYR A 82 -13.49 18.31 25.06
N PHE A 83 -13.08 19.47 25.57
CA PHE A 83 -12.14 20.37 24.89
C PHE A 83 -10.70 20.26 25.38
N LEU A 84 -10.47 19.73 26.59
CA LEU A 84 -9.11 19.61 27.14
C LEU A 84 -8.71 18.14 27.33
N VAL A 85 -9.55 17.33 27.99
CA VAL A 85 -9.22 15.94 28.32
C VAL A 85 -9.43 14.99 27.13
N TRP A 86 -10.53 15.14 26.40
CA TRP A 86 -10.88 14.25 25.31
C TRP A 86 -9.96 14.39 24.11
N PRO A 87 -9.49 15.57 23.67
CA PRO A 87 -8.57 15.65 22.54
C PRO A 87 -7.20 15.06 22.88
N THR A 88 -6.73 15.22 24.13
CA THR A 88 -5.48 14.64 24.61
C THR A 88 -5.59 13.13 24.79
N PHE A 89 -6.69 12.64 25.36
CA PHE A 89 -7.00 11.22 25.48
C PHE A 89 -7.23 10.54 24.13
N PHE A 90 -7.97 11.19 23.22
CA PHE A 90 -8.18 10.73 21.85
C PHE A 90 -6.86 10.67 21.10
N ALA A 91 -6.02 11.69 21.20
CA ALA A 91 -4.67 11.66 20.62
C ALA A 91 -3.83 10.53 21.24
N PHE A 92 -3.92 10.30 22.54
CA PHE A 92 -3.22 9.21 23.23
C PHE A 92 -3.71 7.81 22.81
N ILE A 93 -5.02 7.62 22.61
CA ILE A 93 -5.61 6.38 22.07
C ILE A 93 -5.20 6.17 20.62
N LEU A 94 -5.25 7.24 19.83
CA LEU A 94 -5.00 7.16 18.39
C LEU A 94 -3.51 7.02 18.09
N TRP A 95 -2.61 7.54 18.94
CA TRP A 95 -1.17 7.55 18.72
C TRP A 95 -0.59 6.15 18.48
N PRO A 96 -0.88 5.12 19.30
CA PRO A 96 -0.46 3.75 19.01
C PRO A 96 -1.04 3.21 17.70
N LEU A 97 -2.28 3.60 17.36
CA LEU A 97 -3.01 3.11 16.19
C LEU A 97 -2.56 3.76 14.88
N THR A 98 -2.06 5.00 14.93
CA THR A 98 -1.53 5.71 13.75
C THR A 98 -0.03 5.53 13.56
N LYS A 99 0.70 5.14 14.60
CA LYS A 99 2.15 4.92 14.50
C LYS A 99 2.43 3.62 13.76
N LYS A 100 2.60 3.73 12.45
CA LYS A 100 3.06 2.64 11.60
C LYS A 100 4.51 2.30 11.97
N PRO A 101 4.83 1.04 12.32
CA PRO A 101 6.21 0.67 12.55
C PRO A 101 6.97 0.77 11.22
N LYS A 102 8.23 1.16 11.33
CA LYS A 102 9.05 1.57 10.20
C LYS A 102 10.36 0.78 10.19
N PRO A 103 10.80 0.27 9.02
CA PRO A 103 12.02 -0.50 8.97
C PRO A 103 13.23 0.40 9.23
N ARG A 104 14.28 -0.17 9.84
CA ARG A 104 15.54 0.55 10.07
C ARG A 104 16.13 1.04 8.74
N GLY A 105 16.67 2.25 8.74
CA GLY A 105 17.30 2.87 7.56
C GLY A 105 16.33 3.63 6.65
N TYR A 106 15.03 3.47 6.79
CA TYR A 106 14.06 4.20 5.99
C TYR A 106 13.84 5.63 6.53
N ARG A 107 13.39 6.56 5.69
CA ARG A 107 13.03 7.94 6.08
C ARG A 107 11.52 8.16 6.07
N ASP A 108 11.05 9.10 6.89
CA ASP A 108 9.63 9.46 6.87
C ASP A 108 9.33 10.25 5.60
N LEU A 109 8.09 10.13 5.14
CA LEU A 109 7.61 10.94 4.02
C LEU A 109 7.49 12.39 4.48
N SER A 110 7.93 13.32 3.63
CA SER A 110 7.81 14.75 3.93
C SER A 110 6.34 15.16 3.98
N TYR A 111 6.04 16.24 4.70
CA TYR A 111 4.67 16.79 4.74
C TYR A 111 4.12 17.08 3.33
N ASN A 112 4.96 17.59 2.43
CA ASN A 112 4.57 17.85 1.04
C ASN A 112 4.22 16.56 0.29
N ALA A 113 4.96 15.47 0.52
CA ALA A 113 4.67 14.17 -0.05
C ALA A 113 3.30 13.64 0.39
N LEU A 114 3.05 13.68 1.70
CA LEU A 114 1.77 13.27 2.28
C LEU A 114 0.63 14.12 1.73
N ARG A 115 0.80 15.45 1.68
CA ARG A 115 -0.19 16.39 1.16
C ARG A 115 -0.54 16.11 -0.31
N SER A 116 0.44 15.84 -1.16
CA SER A 116 0.19 15.52 -2.58
C SER A 116 -0.63 14.24 -2.73
N MET A 117 -0.33 13.20 -1.95
CA MET A 117 -1.12 11.96 -1.94
C MET A 117 -2.55 12.23 -1.44
N THR A 118 -2.72 12.98 -0.35
CA THR A 118 -4.03 13.35 0.20
C THR A 118 -4.90 14.06 -0.84
N ILE A 119 -4.35 15.00 -1.61
CA ILE A 119 -5.09 15.71 -2.66
C ILE A 119 -5.66 14.72 -3.69
N ILE A 120 -4.86 13.75 -4.13
CA ILE A 120 -5.30 12.72 -5.09
C ILE A 120 -6.35 11.81 -4.45
N ILE A 121 -6.08 11.35 -3.22
CA ILE A 121 -6.96 10.43 -2.48
C ILE A 121 -8.35 11.03 -2.27
N TYR A 122 -8.49 12.32 -1.98
CA TYR A 122 -9.81 12.91 -1.69
C TYR A 122 -10.49 13.57 -2.90
N ASN A 123 -9.78 13.72 -4.03
CA ASN A 123 -10.36 14.35 -5.21
C ASN A 123 -11.02 13.33 -6.14
N THR A 124 -12.27 12.99 -5.86
CA THR A 124 -13.07 12.03 -6.64
C THR A 124 -13.33 12.44 -8.08
N LYS A 125 -13.14 13.72 -8.44
CA LYS A 125 -13.23 14.20 -9.83
C LYS A 125 -12.12 13.66 -10.73
N LEU A 126 -11.07 13.07 -10.15
CA LEU A 126 -9.92 12.51 -10.87
C LEU A 126 -10.06 11.01 -11.18
N ASN A 127 -11.21 10.38 -10.94
CA ASN A 127 -11.37 8.92 -11.06
C ASN A 127 -10.86 8.36 -12.39
N ASP A 128 -11.23 8.99 -13.50
CA ASP A 128 -10.86 8.56 -14.85
C ASP A 128 -9.65 9.33 -15.40
N GLN A 129 -9.05 10.21 -14.59
CA GLN A 129 -7.89 10.99 -15.00
C GLN A 129 -6.61 10.21 -14.72
N ILE A 130 -5.74 10.14 -15.72
CA ILE A 130 -4.42 9.54 -15.59
C ILE A 130 -3.57 10.43 -14.68
N ILE A 131 -3.07 9.86 -13.58
CA ILE A 131 -2.23 10.52 -12.60
C ILE A 131 -0.76 10.32 -12.97
N VAL A 132 -0.40 9.10 -13.35
CA VAL A 132 0.98 8.71 -13.64
C VAL A 132 1.03 7.97 -14.97
N LYS A 133 2.05 8.29 -15.77
CA LYS A 133 2.47 7.50 -16.93
C LYS A 133 3.93 7.12 -16.79
N ASN A 134 4.27 5.84 -16.87
CA ASN A 134 5.66 5.38 -16.86
C ASN A 134 5.84 4.19 -17.81
N SER A 135 6.85 4.27 -18.70
CA SER A 135 7.24 3.16 -19.58
C SER A 135 6.08 2.49 -20.33
N GLY A 136 5.09 3.30 -20.77
CA GLY A 136 3.92 2.85 -21.52
C GLY A 136 2.71 2.44 -20.66
N PHE A 137 2.87 2.34 -19.34
CA PHE A 137 1.77 2.08 -18.40
C PHE A 137 1.15 3.38 -17.92
N GLU A 138 -0.17 3.36 -17.69
CA GLU A 138 -0.95 4.51 -17.26
C GLU A 138 -1.74 4.13 -16.02
N LEU A 139 -1.67 4.98 -14.98
CA LEU A 139 -2.33 4.74 -13.71
C LEU A 139 -3.27 5.90 -13.42
N ASN A 140 -4.56 5.58 -13.32
CA ASN A 140 -5.60 6.53 -12.95
C ASN A 140 -5.80 6.56 -11.42
N ARG A 141 -6.72 7.41 -10.95
CA ARG A 141 -7.00 7.48 -9.50
C ARG A 141 -7.57 6.19 -8.94
N LYS A 142 -8.46 5.49 -9.65
CA LYS A 142 -9.02 4.23 -9.15
C LYS A 142 -7.92 3.20 -8.89
N ASP A 143 -6.97 3.07 -9.80
CA ASP A 143 -5.80 2.19 -9.64
C ASP A 143 -4.93 2.64 -8.46
N PHE A 144 -4.64 3.95 -8.37
CA PHE A 144 -3.87 4.53 -7.26
C PHE A 144 -4.49 4.22 -5.89
N MET A 145 -5.83 4.20 -5.81
CA MET A 145 -6.53 3.95 -4.56
C MET A 145 -6.33 2.51 -4.04
N THR A 146 -6.01 1.54 -4.90
CA THR A 146 -5.72 0.14 -4.50
C THR A 146 -4.50 0.02 -3.59
N ILE A 147 -3.61 1.02 -3.60
CA ILE A 147 -2.44 1.05 -2.73
C ILE A 147 -2.84 1.23 -1.26
N PHE A 148 -3.98 1.88 -1.00
CA PHE A 148 -4.42 2.25 0.33
C PHE A 148 -5.45 1.27 0.92
N TRP A 149 -5.76 1.43 2.20
CA TRP A 149 -6.91 0.80 2.88
C TRP A 149 -6.95 -0.73 2.90
N GLU A 150 -5.79 -1.40 2.89
CA GLU A 150 -5.71 -2.88 2.86
C GLU A 150 -6.40 -3.49 1.62
N GLU A 151 -6.53 -2.71 0.55
CA GLU A 151 -7.01 -3.19 -0.74
C GLU A 151 -5.93 -4.01 -1.46
N TRP A 152 -6.38 -4.84 -2.40
CA TRP A 152 -5.51 -5.66 -3.24
C TRP A 152 -4.92 -4.79 -4.34
N LEU A 153 -3.58 -4.81 -4.48
CA LEU A 153 -2.95 -4.12 -5.60
C LEU A 153 -3.42 -4.73 -6.91
N ASN A 154 -3.74 -3.88 -7.87
CA ASN A 154 -4.05 -4.31 -9.22
C ASN A 154 -2.80 -4.37 -10.10
N ASP A 155 -2.99 -4.92 -11.29
CA ASP A 155 -1.99 -5.07 -12.34
C ASP A 155 -1.32 -3.74 -12.73
N GLU A 156 -2.04 -2.64 -12.85
CA GLU A 156 -1.45 -1.33 -13.20
C GLU A 156 -0.43 -0.85 -12.15
N VAL A 157 -0.72 -1.02 -10.87
CA VAL A 157 0.23 -0.67 -9.79
C VAL A 157 1.46 -1.57 -9.84
N ILE A 158 1.29 -2.89 -10.01
CA ILE A 158 2.40 -3.85 -10.09
C ILE A 158 3.30 -3.52 -11.30
N ASN A 159 2.69 -3.29 -12.47
CA ASN A 159 3.40 -3.01 -13.71
C ASN A 159 4.18 -1.69 -13.65
N ILE A 160 3.56 -0.61 -13.15
CA ILE A 160 4.27 0.65 -12.95
C ILE A 160 5.42 0.47 -11.96
N TYR A 161 5.20 -0.18 -10.82
CA TYR A 161 6.25 -0.33 -9.82
C TYR A 161 7.43 -1.15 -10.35
N ALA A 162 7.17 -2.26 -11.02
CA ALA A 162 8.22 -3.07 -11.68
C ALA A 162 8.97 -2.26 -12.76
N SER A 163 8.27 -1.42 -13.53
CA SER A 163 8.91 -0.54 -14.51
C SER A 163 9.84 0.49 -13.86
N LEU A 164 9.45 1.07 -12.71
CA LEU A 164 10.31 2.00 -11.96
C LEU A 164 11.56 1.30 -11.42
N ILE A 165 11.45 0.03 -11.00
CA ILE A 165 12.59 -0.78 -10.57
C ILE A 165 13.58 -0.97 -11.73
N ALA A 166 13.07 -1.32 -12.92
CA ALA A 166 13.88 -1.45 -14.12
C ALA A 166 14.54 -0.12 -14.50
N ASP A 167 13.79 0.98 -14.53
CA ASP A 167 14.30 2.32 -14.86
C ASP A 167 15.41 2.76 -13.89
N ARG A 168 15.20 2.60 -12.58
CA ARG A 168 16.22 2.93 -11.58
C ARG A 168 17.50 2.11 -11.78
N SER A 169 17.36 0.80 -11.98
CA SER A 169 18.52 -0.10 -12.05
C SER A 169 19.26 0.06 -13.38
N ASN A 170 18.56 0.41 -14.46
CA ASN A 170 19.18 0.67 -15.77
C ASN A 170 19.83 2.05 -15.85
N ASN A 171 19.36 3.03 -15.09
CA ASN A 171 19.96 4.36 -15.01
C ASN A 171 21.07 4.51 -13.95
N ASN A 172 21.32 3.47 -13.15
CA ASN A 172 22.40 3.43 -12.18
C ASN A 172 23.45 2.38 -12.59
N ASN A 173 24.72 2.74 -12.60
CA ASN A 173 25.81 1.83 -12.96
C ASN A 173 26.28 0.95 -11.80
N ASP A 174 25.94 1.31 -10.56
CA ASP A 174 26.28 0.54 -9.36
C ASP A 174 25.26 -0.58 -9.06
N LEU A 175 24.20 -0.69 -9.87
CA LEU A 175 23.13 -1.66 -9.70
C LEU A 175 23.07 -2.66 -10.87
N PRO A 176 22.60 -3.90 -10.64
CA PRO A 176 22.40 -4.85 -11.73
C PRO A 176 21.42 -4.32 -12.77
N LYS A 177 21.68 -4.56 -14.06
CA LYS A 177 20.70 -4.24 -15.11
C LYS A 177 19.48 -5.15 -14.99
N VAL A 178 18.29 -4.56 -15.09
CA VAL A 178 17.01 -5.24 -14.81
C VAL A 178 16.08 -5.13 -16.01
N TYR A 179 15.53 -6.27 -16.41
CA TYR A 179 14.36 -6.34 -17.27
C TYR A 179 13.13 -6.75 -16.44
N ALA A 180 12.01 -6.07 -16.62
CA ALA A 180 10.75 -6.43 -15.98
C ALA A 180 9.70 -6.78 -17.03
N PHE A 181 9.12 -7.98 -16.92
CA PHE A 181 7.91 -8.32 -17.65
C PHE A 181 6.69 -7.65 -17.01
N ASN A 182 5.66 -7.41 -17.82
CA ASN A 182 4.36 -7.04 -17.27
C ASN A 182 3.67 -8.28 -16.65
N SER A 183 2.66 -8.03 -15.82
CA SER A 183 1.90 -9.04 -15.08
C SER A 183 1.14 -10.05 -15.94
N PHE A 184 0.90 -9.75 -17.21
CA PHE A 184 0.18 -10.62 -18.14
C PHE A 184 1.09 -11.64 -18.84
N PHE A 185 2.40 -11.48 -18.74
CA PHE A 185 3.36 -12.33 -19.44
C PHE A 185 3.21 -13.80 -19.02
N TYR A 186 3.31 -14.08 -17.73
CA TYR A 186 3.27 -15.45 -17.23
C TYR A 186 1.94 -16.15 -17.53
N SER A 187 0.80 -15.47 -17.31
CA SER A 187 -0.51 -16.05 -17.59
C SER A 187 -0.70 -16.37 -19.07
N THR A 188 -0.17 -15.53 -19.96
CA THR A 188 -0.22 -15.74 -21.42
C THR A 188 0.70 -16.90 -21.83
N LEU A 189 1.92 -16.95 -21.29
CA LEU A 189 2.86 -18.05 -21.53
C LEU A 189 2.27 -19.39 -21.05
N SER A 190 1.72 -19.43 -19.84
CA SER A 190 1.13 -20.64 -19.25
C SER A 190 -0.10 -21.13 -20.02
N SER A 191 -0.94 -20.21 -20.51
CA SER A 191 -2.19 -20.60 -21.18
C SER A 191 -2.01 -20.88 -22.68
N ASN A 192 -1.03 -20.25 -23.33
CA ASN A 192 -0.92 -20.22 -24.79
C ASN A 192 0.45 -20.61 -25.35
N GLY A 193 1.42 -20.90 -24.49
CA GLY A 193 2.78 -21.30 -24.89
C GLY A 193 3.64 -20.15 -25.42
N TYR A 194 4.89 -20.51 -25.75
CA TYR A 194 5.93 -19.57 -26.17
C TYR A 194 5.53 -18.73 -27.39
N ASP A 195 4.89 -19.33 -28.38
CA ASP A 195 4.51 -18.64 -29.63
C ASP A 195 3.64 -17.40 -29.42
N ARG A 196 2.85 -17.36 -28.34
CA ARG A 196 2.01 -16.20 -28.02
C ARG A 196 2.79 -15.03 -27.43
N VAL A 197 3.90 -15.32 -26.74
CA VAL A 197 4.72 -14.31 -26.05
C VAL A 197 6.02 -13.98 -26.77
N ARG A 198 6.46 -14.78 -27.76
CA ARG A 198 7.72 -14.60 -28.52
C ARG A 198 7.95 -13.19 -29.10
N ARG A 199 6.88 -12.43 -29.38
CA ARG A 199 6.97 -11.08 -29.95
C ARG A 199 7.07 -9.96 -28.90
N TRP A 200 6.88 -10.28 -27.62
CA TRP A 200 6.85 -9.28 -26.55
C TRP A 200 8.23 -8.63 -26.33
N THR A 201 9.28 -9.38 -26.65
CA THR A 201 10.70 -9.02 -26.58
C THR A 201 11.29 -8.75 -27.98
N LYS A 202 10.47 -8.52 -29.02
CA LYS A 202 10.94 -8.42 -30.41
C LYS A 202 12.10 -7.45 -30.66
N ASN A 203 12.20 -6.38 -29.86
CA ASN A 203 13.18 -5.31 -30.00
C ASN A 203 14.06 -5.19 -28.73
N LYS A 204 14.10 -6.22 -27.90
CA LYS A 204 14.80 -6.20 -26.62
C LYS A 204 15.44 -7.55 -26.38
N ASP A 205 16.75 -7.56 -26.23
CA ASP A 205 17.46 -8.75 -25.79
C ASP A 205 17.45 -8.82 -24.26
N ILE A 206 16.58 -9.66 -23.70
CA ILE A 206 16.41 -9.76 -22.24
C ILE A 206 17.67 -10.29 -21.55
N PHE A 207 18.52 -11.01 -22.27
CA PHE A 207 19.74 -11.61 -21.75
C PHE A 207 20.93 -10.64 -21.73
N GLU A 208 20.75 -9.37 -22.14
CA GLU A 208 21.71 -8.28 -21.86
C GLU A 208 21.56 -7.75 -20.43
N ASN A 209 20.53 -8.18 -19.71
CA ASN A 209 20.28 -7.81 -18.32
C ASN A 209 20.93 -8.83 -17.39
N GLN A 210 21.15 -8.45 -16.14
CA GLN A 210 21.62 -9.38 -15.10
C GLN A 210 20.43 -10.03 -14.38
N ILE A 211 19.33 -9.28 -14.21
CA ILE A 211 18.14 -9.73 -13.49
C ILE A 211 16.90 -9.57 -14.37
N ILE A 212 16.05 -10.58 -14.37
CA ILE A 212 14.71 -10.55 -14.97
C ILE A 212 13.67 -10.71 -13.86
N ILE A 213 12.72 -9.78 -13.82
CA ILE A 213 11.59 -9.76 -12.89
C ILE A 213 10.33 -10.23 -13.62
N VAL A 214 9.66 -11.23 -13.07
CA VAL A 214 8.41 -11.78 -13.61
C VAL A 214 7.33 -11.75 -12.52
N PRO A 215 6.41 -10.77 -12.53
CA PRO A 215 5.24 -10.80 -11.66
C PRO A 215 4.33 -11.99 -12.05
N ILE A 216 3.90 -12.75 -11.04
CA ILE A 216 3.05 -13.95 -11.24
C ILE A 216 1.69 -13.68 -10.60
N HIS A 217 0.63 -13.70 -11.39
CA HIS A 217 -0.74 -13.55 -10.90
C HIS A 217 -1.49 -14.89 -10.94
N LEU A 218 -1.73 -15.48 -9.77
CA LEU A 218 -2.41 -16.76 -9.60
C LEU A 218 -3.82 -16.52 -9.05
N SER A 219 -4.76 -16.21 -9.96
CA SER A 219 -6.17 -15.88 -9.66
C SER A 219 -6.33 -14.64 -8.78
N ILE A 220 -6.18 -14.79 -7.47
CA ILE A 220 -6.35 -13.72 -6.46
C ILE A 220 -5.05 -13.39 -5.72
N HIS A 221 -3.96 -14.08 -6.06
CA HIS A 221 -2.71 -14.03 -5.31
C HIS A 221 -1.55 -13.57 -6.21
N TRP A 222 -0.75 -12.64 -5.69
CA TRP A 222 0.46 -12.18 -6.34
C TRP A 222 1.67 -12.92 -5.76
N CYS A 223 2.45 -13.51 -6.66
CA CYS A 223 3.79 -14.02 -6.41
C CYS A 223 4.79 -13.31 -7.33
N LEU A 224 6.07 -13.65 -7.18
CA LEU A 224 7.14 -13.09 -7.99
C LEU A 224 8.17 -14.18 -8.31
N VAL A 225 8.62 -14.24 -9.55
CA VAL A 225 9.86 -14.95 -9.90
C VAL A 225 10.93 -13.93 -10.26
N VAL A 226 12.13 -14.12 -9.70
CA VAL A 226 13.33 -13.38 -10.06
C VAL A 226 14.32 -14.36 -10.66
N ILE A 227 14.72 -14.09 -11.91
CA ILE A 227 15.72 -14.85 -12.63
C ILE A 227 17.00 -14.02 -12.60
N ASP A 228 18.03 -14.48 -11.90
CA ASP A 228 19.35 -13.87 -11.90
C ASP A 228 20.22 -14.64 -12.92
N LEU A 229 20.44 -14.02 -14.08
CA LEU A 229 21.16 -14.60 -15.20
C LEU A 229 22.67 -14.76 -14.91
N GLU A 230 23.22 -13.87 -14.07
CA GLU A 230 24.62 -13.89 -13.68
C GLU A 230 24.89 -14.97 -12.62
N GLU A 231 24.03 -15.06 -11.61
CA GLU A 231 24.10 -16.09 -10.56
C GLU A 231 23.49 -17.44 -10.99
N ARG A 232 22.92 -17.51 -12.20
CA ARG A 232 22.26 -18.70 -12.78
C ARG A 232 21.23 -19.32 -11.84
N LYS A 233 20.28 -18.52 -11.38
CA LYS A 233 19.22 -18.99 -10.47
C LYS A 233 17.86 -18.39 -10.77
N MET A 234 16.81 -19.15 -10.45
CA MET A 234 15.43 -18.68 -10.39
C MET A 234 14.92 -18.81 -8.97
N ASP A 235 14.62 -17.67 -8.36
CA ASP A 235 14.08 -17.57 -7.01
C ASP A 235 12.57 -17.28 -7.10
N TYR A 236 11.75 -18.20 -6.59
CA TYR A 236 10.30 -18.05 -6.44
C TYR A 236 10.00 -17.43 -5.08
N TYR A 237 9.39 -16.25 -5.11
CA TYR A 237 8.97 -15.50 -3.94
C TYR A 237 7.46 -15.60 -3.78
N ASP A 238 7.03 -16.20 -2.67
CA ASP A 238 5.65 -16.19 -2.24
C ASP A 238 5.56 -15.86 -0.75
N SER A 239 4.81 -14.80 -0.45
CA SER A 239 4.52 -14.35 0.91
C SER A 239 3.65 -15.33 1.71
N LEU A 240 2.95 -16.27 1.06
CA LEU A 240 2.24 -17.40 1.68
C LEU A 240 3.07 -18.68 1.73
N HIS A 241 4.30 -18.65 1.21
CA HIS A 241 5.18 -19.82 1.16
C HIS A 241 4.54 -21.02 0.45
N GLN A 242 3.85 -20.81 -0.67
CA GLN A 242 3.45 -21.90 -1.56
C GLN A 242 4.53 -22.15 -2.60
N ASP A 243 4.63 -23.40 -3.03
CA ASP A 243 5.54 -23.80 -4.10
C ASP A 243 4.77 -23.90 -5.41
N ASN A 244 5.47 -23.65 -6.51
CA ASN A 244 4.93 -23.77 -7.86
C ASN A 244 6.06 -24.20 -8.81
N PHE A 245 6.25 -25.51 -8.92
CA PHE A 245 7.31 -26.10 -9.72
C PHE A 245 7.05 -25.89 -11.21
N GLU A 246 5.80 -26.02 -11.62
CA GLU A 246 5.35 -25.83 -12.99
C GLU A 246 5.67 -24.41 -13.49
N CYS A 247 5.55 -23.41 -12.62
CA CYS A 247 5.92 -22.03 -12.95
C CYS A 247 7.41 -21.89 -13.29
N LEU A 248 8.29 -22.48 -12.48
CA LEU A 248 9.74 -22.39 -12.70
C LEU A 248 10.18 -23.20 -13.93
N GLU A 249 9.63 -24.40 -14.12
CA GLU A 249 9.90 -25.23 -15.31
C GLU A 249 9.48 -24.51 -16.59
N LEU A 250 8.30 -23.89 -16.59
CA LEU A 250 7.81 -23.15 -17.74
C LEU A 250 8.67 -21.91 -18.06
N LEU A 251 9.16 -21.21 -17.03
CA LEU A 251 10.06 -20.07 -17.22
C LEU A 251 11.46 -20.51 -17.70
N GLN A 252 11.94 -21.66 -17.25
CA GLN A 252 13.15 -22.29 -17.80
C GLN A 252 12.97 -22.60 -19.29
N GLU A 253 11.88 -23.24 -19.67
CA GLU A 253 11.59 -23.54 -21.08
C GLU A 253 11.49 -22.25 -21.92
N TYR A 254 10.86 -21.21 -21.36
CA TYR A 254 10.82 -19.89 -21.97
C TYR A 254 12.22 -19.33 -22.26
N LEU A 255 13.16 -19.37 -21.30
CA LEU A 255 14.51 -18.87 -21.53
C LEU A 255 15.26 -19.65 -22.61
N ILE A 256 15.10 -20.98 -22.65
CA ILE A 256 15.72 -21.82 -23.70
C ILE A 256 15.19 -21.41 -25.08
N ASN A 257 13.86 -21.33 -25.22
CA ASN A 257 13.20 -20.96 -26.47
C ASN A 257 13.54 -19.53 -26.89
N GLU A 258 13.59 -18.60 -25.94
CA GLU A 258 13.91 -17.20 -26.20
C GLU A 258 15.37 -17.00 -26.64
N SER A 259 16.32 -17.71 -26.02
CA SER A 259 17.73 -17.67 -26.42
C SER A 259 17.91 -18.21 -27.83
N MET A 260 17.23 -19.32 -28.16
CA MET A 260 17.25 -19.87 -29.51
C MET A 260 16.60 -18.92 -30.53
N ASP A 261 15.41 -18.38 -30.28
CA ASP A 261 14.72 -17.49 -31.23
C ASP A 261 15.49 -16.18 -31.47
N LYS A 262 15.95 -15.52 -30.40
CA LYS A 262 16.55 -14.17 -30.49
C LYS A 262 18.03 -14.17 -30.80
N ARG A 263 18.78 -15.09 -30.20
CA ARG A 263 20.24 -15.12 -30.29
C ARG A 263 20.75 -16.24 -31.19
N GLN A 264 19.93 -17.25 -31.47
CA GLN A 264 20.37 -18.49 -32.14
C GLN A 264 21.47 -19.21 -31.33
N ILE A 265 21.40 -19.09 -30.00
CA ILE A 265 22.36 -19.69 -29.07
C ILE A 265 21.61 -20.65 -28.13
N PRO A 266 22.00 -21.94 -28.08
CA PRO A 266 21.47 -22.86 -27.08
C PRO A 266 21.81 -22.40 -25.67
N LEU A 267 20.80 -22.24 -24.82
CA LEU A 267 21.00 -21.91 -23.42
C LEU A 267 21.19 -23.19 -22.61
N ASP A 268 22.38 -23.38 -22.06
CA ASP A 268 22.66 -24.47 -21.13
C ASP A 268 22.09 -24.16 -19.75
N MET A 269 21.17 -25.01 -19.29
CA MET A 269 20.55 -24.92 -17.97
C MET A 269 21.28 -25.76 -16.91
N ASN A 270 22.38 -26.44 -17.26
CA ASN A 270 23.15 -27.20 -16.29
C ASN A 270 23.77 -26.29 -15.22
N GLY A 271 23.66 -26.71 -13.96
CA GLY A 271 24.13 -25.94 -12.80
C GLY A 271 23.23 -24.77 -12.38
N TRP A 272 22.08 -24.56 -13.03
CA TRP A 272 21.11 -23.57 -12.57
C TRP A 272 20.42 -23.99 -11.26
N GLN A 273 20.14 -23.01 -10.41
CA GLN A 273 19.45 -23.23 -9.14
C GLN A 273 17.99 -22.79 -9.23
N PHE A 274 17.09 -23.60 -8.68
CA PHE A 274 15.65 -23.32 -8.64
C PHE A 274 15.21 -23.34 -7.19
N ASN A 275 14.87 -22.18 -6.64
CA ASN A 275 14.69 -22.00 -5.21
C ASN A 275 13.28 -21.52 -4.89
N PHE A 276 12.62 -22.19 -3.95
CA PHE A 276 11.42 -21.68 -3.28
C PHE A 276 11.85 -21.02 -1.97
N LEU A 277 11.76 -19.69 -1.90
CA LEU A 277 12.32 -18.96 -0.78
C LEU A 277 11.45 -19.08 0.46
N ARG A 278 12.00 -19.70 1.52
CA ARG A 278 11.35 -19.88 2.83
C ARG A 278 11.77 -18.85 3.87
N ASN A 279 13.00 -18.36 3.78
CA ASN A 279 13.57 -17.40 4.73
C ASN A 279 13.21 -15.95 4.38
N ILE A 280 11.94 -15.72 4.04
CA ILE A 280 11.38 -14.40 3.67
C ILE A 280 10.17 -14.10 4.55
N PRO A 281 9.86 -12.82 4.83
CA PRO A 281 8.76 -12.45 5.72
C PRO A 281 7.41 -12.94 5.16
N PRO A 282 6.62 -13.71 5.94
CA PRO A 282 5.30 -14.14 5.51
C PRO A 282 4.27 -13.02 5.62
N GLN A 283 3.28 -13.04 4.72
CA GLN A 283 2.08 -12.23 4.91
C GLN A 283 1.16 -12.85 5.98
N ARG A 284 0.39 -12.01 6.68
CA ARG A 284 -0.55 -12.43 7.74
C ARG A 284 -1.99 -11.95 7.47
N ASN A 285 -2.25 -11.40 6.29
CA ASN A 285 -3.58 -11.02 5.83
C ASN A 285 -3.80 -11.50 4.38
N LEU A 286 -4.94 -11.16 3.82
CA LEU A 286 -5.37 -11.63 2.48
C LEU A 286 -5.05 -10.63 1.36
N SER A 287 -4.50 -9.44 1.66
CA SER A 287 -4.47 -8.33 0.71
C SER A 287 -3.09 -7.75 0.41
N ASP A 288 -2.09 -8.10 1.21
CA ASP A 288 -0.75 -7.52 1.07
C ASP A 288 0.13 -8.24 0.03
N CYS A 289 -0.30 -9.35 -0.56
CA CYS A 289 0.52 -10.16 -1.47
C CYS A 289 1.15 -9.33 -2.60
N GLY A 290 0.41 -8.41 -3.20
CA GLY A 290 0.93 -7.49 -4.21
C GLY A 290 2.01 -6.54 -3.67
N VAL A 291 1.86 -6.06 -2.42
CA VAL A 291 2.88 -5.22 -1.77
C VAL A 291 4.13 -6.04 -1.48
N PHE A 292 3.97 -7.27 -0.96
CA PHE A 292 5.09 -8.18 -0.76
C PHE A 292 5.84 -8.45 -2.06
N SER A 293 5.14 -8.77 -3.15
CA SER A 293 5.75 -8.98 -4.48
C SER A 293 6.52 -7.75 -4.97
N CYS A 294 5.98 -6.55 -4.81
CA CYS A 294 6.69 -5.31 -5.11
C CYS A 294 7.97 -5.15 -4.29
N LEU A 295 7.92 -5.42 -2.98
CA LEU A 295 9.08 -5.28 -2.11
C LEU A 295 10.12 -6.37 -2.35
N PHE A 296 9.71 -7.62 -2.59
CA PHE A 296 10.63 -8.68 -2.98
C PHE A 296 11.37 -8.32 -4.27
N ALA A 297 10.67 -7.79 -5.27
CA ALA A 297 11.27 -7.30 -6.51
C ALA A 297 12.26 -6.15 -6.26
N GLU A 298 11.89 -5.19 -5.40
CA GLU A 298 12.74 -4.05 -5.05
C GLU A 298 14.05 -4.50 -4.40
N PHE A 299 13.99 -5.40 -3.41
CA PHE A 299 15.18 -5.90 -2.73
C PHE A 299 16.03 -6.81 -3.64
N ALA A 300 15.39 -7.73 -4.36
CA ALA A 300 16.08 -8.66 -5.25
C ALA A 300 16.79 -7.94 -6.41
N SER A 301 16.16 -6.91 -6.98
CA SER A 301 16.75 -6.09 -8.07
C SER A 301 18.08 -5.41 -7.71
N ARG A 302 18.39 -5.25 -6.42
CA ARG A 302 19.65 -4.71 -5.92
C ARG A 302 20.52 -5.76 -5.23
N ARG A 303 20.14 -7.03 -5.28
CA ARG A 303 20.72 -8.13 -4.47
C ARG A 303 20.84 -7.77 -2.98
N ALA A 304 19.87 -7.00 -2.47
CA ALA A 304 19.86 -6.54 -1.09
C ALA A 304 19.14 -7.55 -0.18
N PRO A 305 19.61 -7.75 1.07
CA PRO A 305 18.92 -8.61 2.03
C PRO A 305 17.58 -8.00 2.44
N ILE A 306 16.54 -8.82 2.53
CA ILE A 306 15.20 -8.37 2.95
C ILE A 306 15.25 -7.94 4.42
N THR A 307 14.87 -6.69 4.70
CA THR A 307 14.90 -6.09 6.05
C THR A 307 13.53 -5.69 6.59
N PHE A 308 12.45 -6.01 5.87
CA PHE A 308 11.08 -5.70 6.27
C PHE A 308 10.33 -6.91 6.83
N THR A 309 9.15 -6.64 7.38
CA THR A 309 8.21 -7.62 7.94
C THR A 309 6.78 -7.15 7.67
N GLN A 310 5.78 -8.00 7.93
CA GLN A 310 4.37 -7.65 7.82
C GLN A 310 3.98 -6.34 8.53
N GLU A 311 4.62 -6.04 9.65
CA GLU A 311 4.34 -4.83 10.44
C GLU A 311 4.64 -3.55 9.65
N HIS A 312 5.62 -3.60 8.75
CA HIS A 312 6.07 -2.46 7.95
C HIS A 312 5.22 -2.20 6.70
N ILE A 313 4.31 -3.11 6.33
CA ILE A 313 3.54 -3.00 5.08
C ILE A 313 2.68 -1.73 5.00
N PRO A 314 2.02 -1.25 6.07
CA PRO A 314 1.31 0.03 6.02
C PRO A 314 2.20 1.23 5.69
N TYR A 315 3.49 1.19 6.08
CA TYR A 315 4.49 2.19 5.71
C TYR A 315 4.87 2.04 4.23
N PHE A 316 5.12 0.81 3.78
CA PHE A 316 5.48 0.56 2.38
C PHE A 316 4.38 0.89 1.38
N ARG A 317 3.10 0.72 1.73
CA ARG A 317 1.98 1.18 0.90
C ARG A 317 2.07 2.67 0.60
N GLU A 318 2.28 3.51 1.63
CA GLU A 318 2.47 4.96 1.42
C GLU A 318 3.75 5.28 0.64
N ARG A 319 4.82 4.49 0.85
CA ARG A 319 6.08 4.68 0.13
C ARG A 319 5.97 4.33 -1.34
N ILE A 320 5.31 3.22 -1.68
CA ILE A 320 5.02 2.81 -3.05
C ILE A 320 4.18 3.90 -3.72
N ALA A 321 3.11 4.37 -3.08
CA ALA A 321 2.29 5.47 -3.60
C ALA A 321 3.15 6.71 -3.90
N TYR A 322 3.98 7.14 -2.94
CA TYR A 322 4.87 8.27 -3.12
C TYR A 322 5.87 8.08 -4.27
N GLN A 323 6.51 6.91 -4.33
CA GLN A 323 7.50 6.57 -5.37
C GLN A 323 6.86 6.56 -6.76
N ILE A 324 5.65 6.02 -6.88
CA ILE A 324 4.85 6.05 -8.11
C ILE A 324 4.55 7.49 -8.54
N LEU A 325 4.10 8.35 -7.62
CA LEU A 325 3.80 9.75 -7.95
C LEU A 325 5.04 10.54 -8.37
N ARG A 326 6.21 10.22 -7.80
CA ARG A 326 7.47 10.88 -8.19
C ARG A 326 8.16 10.25 -9.38
N LYS A 327 7.73 9.05 -9.78
CA LYS A 327 8.41 8.20 -10.77
C LYS A 327 9.88 7.97 -10.39
N GLU A 328 10.14 7.81 -9.10
CA GLU A 328 11.49 7.69 -8.56
C GLU A 328 11.51 6.74 -7.36
N LEU A 329 12.44 5.79 -7.39
CA LEU A 329 12.71 4.88 -6.27
C LEU A 329 13.93 5.40 -5.50
N SER A 330 13.70 5.92 -4.31
CA SER A 330 14.78 6.25 -3.38
C SER A 330 15.41 4.97 -2.84
N VAL A 331 16.74 4.83 -2.98
CA VAL A 331 17.55 3.79 -2.33
C VAL A 331 17.59 4.00 -0.82
#